data_AF-A0A6C0BSJ5-F1
#
_entry.id   AF-A0A6C0BSJ5-F1
#
_cell.length_a   1.000
_cell.length_b   1.000
_cell.length_c   1.000
_cell.angle_alpha   90.00
_cell.angle_beta   90.00
_cell.angle_gamma   90.00
#
_symmetry.space_group_name_H-M   'P 1'
#
loop_
_entity.id
_entity.type
_entity.pdbx_description
1 polymer ?
#
loop_
_entity_poly.entity_id
_entity_poly.type
_entity_poly.pdbx_seq_one_letter_code
_entity_poly.pdbx_strand_id
1 'polypeptide(L)'
;MLYNIQKFDIKVIEHNYIKVIKMEPNSFTKTSFCDTEIDNITTNSTKKYILNQLQILCGIKYNSRYAKVYNDQYSKNLNNPHIFCLKSSGNPYLLFLTQINDKNYCFLIDKKTNDKYSYPKILIVPYNFTSELYNNSLFECELIRNKYNKWLLSINDTYYLKGKSMKKISIIDRINNIHEMLDSNFKENEYSKSCPIRVKNYFDYNQISNIKEEYIDKLSYNTRGIYFIPMRTDYSNMLYLFPKNNKNIQKLPPVKKKIIFRIMKTMKPDVYELYLKDDENLIKKGVALVQNIELSHKLFGYFENKEQIDEVKVECRYDQKFQKWIPVSKSDEEISSIYDLPQ
;
A
#
# COMPACT_ATOMS: atom_id res chain seq x y z
N MET A 1 -13.04 -38.07 58.96
CA MET A 1 -13.38 -37.53 57.62
C MET A 1 -12.34 -37.99 56.63
N LEU A 2 -12.58 -39.16 56.04
CA LEU A 2 -11.86 -39.70 54.91
C LEU A 2 -12.44 -39.06 53.65
N TYR A 3 -11.64 -38.31 52.89
CA TYR A 3 -12.05 -37.87 51.55
C TYR A 3 -11.38 -38.78 50.51
N ASN A 4 -12.21 -39.66 49.94
CA ASN A 4 -11.96 -40.40 48.72
C ASN A 4 -11.72 -39.42 47.57
N ILE A 5 -10.56 -39.50 46.92
CA ILE A 5 -10.37 -38.98 45.57
C ILE A 5 -10.29 -40.20 44.66
N GLN A 6 -11.39 -40.46 43.96
CA GLN A 6 -11.46 -41.44 42.88
C GLN A 6 -10.37 -41.15 41.85
N LYS A 7 -9.51 -42.14 41.59
CA LYS A 7 -8.71 -42.23 40.37
C LYS A 7 -9.68 -42.22 39.19
N PHE A 8 -9.89 -41.05 38.60
CA PHE A 8 -10.47 -40.97 37.26
C PHE A 8 -9.38 -41.41 36.27
N ASP A 9 -9.67 -42.44 35.50
CA ASP A 9 -8.82 -42.97 34.45
C ASP A 9 -8.50 -41.90 33.40
N ILE A 10 -7.29 -41.35 33.49
CA ILE A 10 -6.72 -40.38 32.55
C ILE A 10 -6.63 -40.96 31.12
N LYS A 11 -6.70 -42.29 30.95
CA LYS A 11 -6.68 -42.95 29.64
C LYS A 11 -7.96 -42.78 28.81
N VAL A 12 -9.11 -42.46 29.41
CA VAL A 12 -10.38 -42.35 28.68
C VAL A 12 -10.59 -40.95 28.09
N ILE A 13 -9.87 -39.94 28.57
CA ILE A 13 -10.01 -38.54 28.11
C ILE A 13 -9.14 -38.26 26.87
N GLU A 14 -8.05 -38.99 26.65
CA GLU A 14 -7.19 -38.81 25.47
C GLU A 14 -7.81 -39.35 24.17
N HIS A 15 -8.81 -40.24 24.22
CA HIS A 15 -9.36 -40.89 23.02
C HIS A 15 -10.52 -40.14 22.33
N ASN A 16 -11.06 -39.07 22.91
CA ASN A 16 -12.32 -38.48 22.42
C ASN A 16 -12.26 -37.04 21.87
N TYR A 17 -11.08 -36.41 21.72
CA TYR A 17 -11.01 -35.03 21.19
C TYR A 17 -10.02 -34.78 20.05
N ILE A 18 -9.26 -35.78 19.59
CA ILE A 18 -8.50 -35.68 18.35
C ILE A 18 -9.21 -36.52 17.30
N LYS A 19 -10.32 -36.00 16.78
CA LYS A 19 -10.69 -36.35 15.40
C LYS A 19 -9.51 -35.86 14.58
N VAL A 20 -8.59 -36.76 14.21
CA VAL A 20 -7.53 -36.48 13.25
C VAL A 20 -8.27 -36.09 11.98
N ILE A 21 -8.47 -34.79 11.76
CA ILE A 21 -9.06 -34.28 10.53
C ILE A 21 -8.04 -34.57 9.46
N LYS A 22 -8.18 -35.73 8.82
CA LYS A 22 -7.38 -36.09 7.66
C LYS A 22 -7.78 -35.15 6.52
N MET A 23 -6.80 -34.75 5.74
CA MET A 23 -7.00 -34.18 4.42
C MET A 23 -7.59 -35.27 3.51
N GLU A 24 -8.89 -35.52 3.65
CA GLU A 24 -9.57 -36.59 2.92
C GLU A 24 -9.78 -36.20 1.44
N PRO A 25 -9.71 -37.14 0.49
CA PRO A 25 -9.85 -36.87 -0.95
C PRO A 25 -11.11 -36.07 -1.31
N ASN A 26 -12.20 -36.27 -0.57
CA ASN A 26 -13.49 -35.60 -0.80
C ASN A 26 -13.52 -34.15 -0.31
N SER A 27 -12.46 -33.67 0.34
CA SER A 27 -12.37 -32.30 0.85
C SER A 27 -11.89 -31.27 -0.19
N PHE A 28 -11.54 -31.75 -1.39
CA PHE A 28 -11.04 -30.94 -2.49
C PHE A 28 -11.95 -31.05 -3.71
N THR A 29 -12.06 -29.96 -4.45
CA THR A 29 -12.60 -29.97 -5.82
C THR A 29 -11.60 -29.31 -6.75
N LYS A 30 -11.66 -29.65 -8.04
CA LYS A 30 -10.94 -28.90 -9.05
C LYS A 30 -11.59 -27.54 -9.31
N THR A 31 -10.77 -26.53 -9.60
CA THR A 31 -11.23 -25.21 -10.02
C THR A 31 -10.22 -24.57 -10.97
N SER A 32 -10.69 -23.78 -11.93
CA SER A 32 -9.81 -22.95 -12.74
C SER A 32 -9.32 -21.76 -11.94
N PHE A 33 -8.00 -21.58 -11.87
CA PHE A 33 -7.35 -20.46 -11.21
C PHE A 33 -6.02 -20.15 -11.89
N CYS A 34 -5.81 -18.87 -12.22
CA CYS A 34 -4.66 -18.43 -13.01
C CYS A 34 -4.47 -19.24 -14.30
N ASP A 35 -5.58 -19.45 -15.03
CA ASP A 35 -5.61 -20.17 -16.31
C ASP A 35 -5.12 -21.63 -16.23
N THR A 36 -5.11 -22.23 -15.03
CA THR A 36 -4.75 -23.62 -14.78
C THR A 36 -5.77 -24.27 -13.84
N GLU A 37 -5.98 -25.58 -13.98
CA GLU A 37 -6.81 -26.33 -13.04
C GLU A 37 -6.02 -26.67 -11.77
N ILE A 38 -6.54 -26.30 -10.60
CA ILE A 38 -5.91 -26.56 -9.31
C ILE A 38 -6.92 -27.08 -8.28
N ASP A 39 -6.43 -27.59 -7.15
CA ASP A 39 -7.27 -28.03 -6.06
C ASP A 39 -7.76 -26.84 -5.21
N ASN A 40 -9.04 -26.88 -4.86
CA ASN A 40 -9.72 -25.93 -4.00
C ASN A 40 -10.31 -26.65 -2.79
N ILE A 41 -10.02 -26.15 -1.58
CA ILE A 41 -10.57 -26.70 -0.34
C ILE A 41 -12.03 -26.24 -0.23
N THR A 42 -12.97 -27.18 -0.17
CA THR A 42 -14.41 -26.86 -0.15
C THR A 42 -15.04 -27.06 1.22
N THR A 43 -14.58 -28.03 2.01
CA THR A 43 -15.20 -28.35 3.30
C THR A 43 -14.79 -27.36 4.40
N ASN A 44 -15.78 -26.87 5.15
CA ASN A 44 -15.57 -25.91 6.23
C ASN A 44 -14.70 -26.49 7.38
N SER A 45 -14.82 -27.79 7.66
CA SER A 45 -13.98 -28.47 8.66
C SER A 45 -12.50 -28.43 8.29
N THR A 46 -12.15 -28.74 7.03
CA THR A 46 -10.77 -28.69 6.53
C THR A 46 -10.25 -27.25 6.49
N LYS A 47 -11.06 -26.28 6.03
CA LYS A 47 -10.67 -24.86 6.08
C LYS A 47 -10.39 -24.40 7.50
N LYS A 48 -11.27 -24.72 8.46
CA LYS A 48 -11.06 -24.40 9.88
C LYS A 48 -9.77 -25.00 10.41
N TYR A 49 -9.49 -26.27 10.08
CA TYR A 49 -8.26 -26.94 10.47
C TYR A 49 -7.02 -26.21 9.95
N ILE A 50 -6.95 -25.91 8.65
CA ILE A 50 -5.82 -25.21 8.01
C ILE A 50 -5.60 -23.83 8.68
N LEU A 51 -6.67 -23.07 8.88
CA LEU A 51 -6.58 -21.73 9.47
C LEU A 51 -6.16 -21.77 10.95
N ASN A 52 -6.62 -22.77 11.70
CA ASN A 52 -6.17 -23.01 13.07
C ASN A 52 -4.68 -23.37 13.10
N GLN A 53 -4.21 -24.24 12.20
CA GLN A 53 -2.79 -24.58 12.07
C GLN A 53 -1.95 -23.33 11.77
N LEU A 54 -2.36 -22.53 10.78
CA LEU A 54 -1.71 -21.26 10.46
C LEU A 54 -1.62 -20.35 11.71
N GLN A 55 -2.72 -20.21 12.46
CA GLN A 55 -2.73 -19.38 13.66
C GLN A 55 -1.85 -19.93 14.79
N ILE A 56 -1.85 -21.24 15.03
CA ILE A 56 -1.04 -21.87 16.08
C ILE A 56 0.45 -21.78 15.74
N LEU A 57 0.82 -22.10 14.50
CA LEU A 57 2.21 -22.22 14.07
C LEU A 57 2.86 -20.86 13.79
N CYS A 58 2.09 -19.89 13.28
CA CYS A 58 2.62 -18.59 12.88
C CYS A 58 2.11 -17.42 13.74
N GLY A 59 1.10 -17.61 14.58
CA GLY A 59 0.52 -16.52 15.38
C GLY A 59 -0.21 -15.44 14.55
N ILE A 60 -0.48 -15.70 13.26
CA ILE A 60 -1.15 -14.78 12.35
C ILE A 60 -2.56 -15.27 12.07
N LYS A 61 -3.53 -14.36 11.96
CA LYS A 61 -4.87 -14.66 11.43
C LYS A 61 -4.91 -14.32 9.94
N TYR A 62 -5.62 -15.12 9.14
CA TYR A 62 -5.69 -14.89 7.69
C TYR A 62 -6.26 -13.50 7.32
N ASN A 63 -7.20 -12.98 8.12
CA ASN A 63 -7.82 -11.66 7.92
C ASN A 63 -7.04 -10.51 8.59
N SER A 64 -5.83 -10.75 9.09
CA SER A 64 -4.97 -9.71 9.63
C SER A 64 -4.67 -8.65 8.56
N ARG A 65 -4.80 -7.37 8.92
CA ARG A 65 -4.53 -6.28 7.99
C ARG A 65 -3.02 -6.12 7.81
N TYR A 66 -2.57 -6.04 6.56
CA TYR A 66 -1.16 -5.77 6.27
C TYR A 66 -0.71 -4.38 6.73
N ALA A 67 -1.61 -3.39 6.68
CA ALA A 67 -1.32 -2.01 7.04
C ALA A 67 -2.55 -1.30 7.62
N LYS A 68 -2.31 -0.27 8.42
CA LYS A 68 -3.32 0.68 8.89
C LYS A 68 -3.49 1.77 7.84
N VAL A 69 -4.73 2.17 7.56
CA VAL A 69 -4.99 3.29 6.64
C VAL A 69 -4.44 4.58 7.27
N TYR A 70 -3.71 5.38 6.49
CA TYR A 70 -3.20 6.68 6.90
C TYR A 70 -4.33 7.56 7.42
N ASN A 71 -4.06 8.25 8.53
CA ASN A 71 -4.83 9.39 8.99
C ASN A 71 -3.85 10.40 9.62
N ASP A 72 -4.28 11.65 9.78
CA ASP A 72 -3.39 12.71 10.27
C ASP A 72 -2.93 12.48 11.72
N GLN A 73 -3.70 11.74 12.51
CA GLN A 73 -3.32 11.35 13.87
C GLN A 73 -2.06 10.44 13.88
N TYR A 74 -1.90 9.59 12.87
CA TYR A 74 -0.76 8.68 12.73
C TYR A 74 0.39 9.24 11.89
N SER A 75 0.29 10.49 11.41
CA SER A 75 1.34 11.15 10.62
C SER A 75 2.71 11.12 11.30
N LYS A 76 2.75 11.29 12.63
CA LYS A 76 3.98 11.24 13.45
C LYS A 76 4.76 9.93 13.31
N ASN A 77 4.12 8.82 12.95
CA ASN A 77 4.80 7.54 12.78
C ASN A 77 5.72 7.54 11.55
N LEU A 78 5.49 8.43 10.58
CA LEU A 78 6.35 8.63 9.41
C LEU A 78 7.67 9.35 9.75
N ASN A 79 7.83 9.86 10.97
CA ASN A 79 9.12 10.42 11.41
C ASN A 79 10.18 9.32 11.64
N ASN A 80 9.77 8.05 11.79
CA ASN A 80 10.69 6.94 11.90
C ASN A 80 11.21 6.53 10.51
N PRO A 81 12.44 5.98 10.39
CA PRO A 81 12.95 5.48 9.12
C PRO A 81 12.03 4.44 8.49
N HIS A 82 11.75 4.62 7.20
CA HIS A 82 10.84 3.78 6.44
C HIS A 82 11.24 3.72 4.97
N ILE A 83 10.91 2.60 4.35
CA ILE A 83 10.86 2.43 2.90
C ILE A 83 9.40 2.44 2.46
N PHE A 84 9.17 2.48 1.15
CA PHE A 84 7.82 2.38 0.63
C PHE A 84 7.71 1.39 -0.52
N CYS A 85 6.51 0.86 -0.72
CA CYS A 85 6.17 0.08 -1.91
C CYS A 85 4.77 0.44 -2.40
N LEU A 86 4.51 0.25 -3.69
CA LEU A 86 3.24 0.62 -4.30
C LEU A 86 2.13 -0.37 -3.92
N LYS A 87 0.97 0.12 -3.50
CA LYS A 87 -0.21 -0.73 -3.31
C LYS A 87 -0.81 -1.08 -4.68
N SER A 88 -0.84 -2.36 -5.04
CA SER A 88 -1.52 -2.79 -6.26
C SER A 88 -3.05 -2.82 -6.12
N SER A 89 -3.73 -2.93 -7.27
CA SER A 89 -5.16 -3.29 -7.34
C SER A 89 -5.44 -4.77 -7.08
N GLY A 90 -4.39 -5.58 -6.87
CA GLY A 90 -4.48 -7.01 -6.62
C GLY A 90 -5.26 -7.38 -5.36
N ASN A 91 -5.58 -8.66 -5.27
CA ASN A 91 -6.24 -9.26 -4.13
C ASN A 91 -5.20 -9.75 -3.11
N PRO A 92 -5.38 -9.43 -1.82
CA PRO A 92 -4.45 -9.85 -0.78
C PRO A 92 -4.64 -11.33 -0.45
N TYR A 93 -3.55 -12.08 -0.42
CA TYR A 93 -3.49 -13.50 -0.06
C TYR A 93 -2.39 -13.74 0.96
N LEU A 94 -2.50 -14.82 1.72
CA LEU A 94 -1.37 -15.45 2.37
C LEU A 94 -0.93 -16.67 1.56
N LEU A 95 0.38 -16.86 1.41
CA LEU A 95 0.95 -18.10 0.91
C LEU A 95 1.55 -18.85 2.09
N PHE A 96 0.94 -19.98 2.45
CA PHE A 96 1.30 -20.78 3.62
C PHE A 96 1.80 -22.15 3.18
N LEU A 97 3.08 -22.41 3.43
CA LEU A 97 3.75 -23.68 3.12
C LEU A 97 3.90 -24.45 4.42
N THR A 98 3.23 -25.60 4.49
CA THR A 98 3.25 -26.46 5.68
C THR A 98 3.19 -27.93 5.28
N GLN A 99 3.47 -28.83 6.23
CA GLN A 99 3.34 -30.26 6.05
C GLN A 99 2.16 -30.77 6.88
N ILE A 100 1.28 -31.55 6.26
CA ILE A 100 0.13 -32.18 6.93
C ILE A 100 0.14 -33.66 6.56
N ASN A 101 0.20 -34.54 7.57
CA ASN A 101 0.32 -36.00 7.39
C ASN A 101 1.46 -36.36 6.42
N ASP A 102 2.66 -35.84 6.70
CA ASP A 102 3.88 -36.02 5.91
C ASP A 102 3.83 -35.52 4.46
N LYS A 103 2.74 -34.88 4.04
CA LYS A 103 2.59 -34.31 2.70
C LYS A 103 2.75 -32.79 2.73
N ASN A 104 3.55 -32.29 1.80
CA ASN A 104 3.81 -30.87 1.59
C ASN A 104 2.62 -30.19 0.92
N TYR A 105 2.14 -29.09 1.50
CA TYR A 105 1.06 -28.28 0.97
C TYR A 105 1.46 -26.82 0.86
N CYS A 106 1.15 -26.23 -0.30
CA CYS A 106 1.30 -24.80 -0.56
C CYS A 106 -0.10 -24.18 -0.66
N PHE A 107 -0.59 -23.61 0.43
CA PHE A 107 -1.91 -23.02 0.51
C PHE A 107 -1.87 -21.54 0.13
N LEU A 108 -2.68 -21.15 -0.85
CA LEU A 108 -2.97 -19.77 -1.16
C LEU A 108 -4.33 -19.40 -0.53
N ILE A 109 -4.29 -18.60 0.52
CA ILE A 109 -5.44 -18.29 1.40
C ILE A 109 -5.90 -16.85 1.16
N ASP A 110 -7.14 -16.68 0.71
CA ASP A 110 -7.72 -15.36 0.51
C ASP A 110 -7.86 -14.62 1.85
N LYS A 111 -7.38 -13.38 1.93
CA LYS A 111 -7.51 -12.58 3.15
C LYS A 111 -8.89 -11.94 3.27
N LYS A 112 -9.70 -11.97 2.21
CA LYS A 112 -11.08 -11.49 2.20
C LYS A 112 -12.04 -12.65 2.44
N THR A 113 -13.05 -12.40 3.26
CA THR A 113 -14.28 -13.20 3.31
C THR A 113 -15.41 -12.39 2.73
N ASN A 114 -16.32 -13.06 2.04
CA ASN A 114 -17.61 -12.52 1.66
C ASN A 114 -18.62 -12.94 2.74
N ASP A 115 -19.56 -12.07 3.10
CA ASP A 115 -20.57 -12.31 4.13
C ASP A 115 -21.37 -13.60 3.90
N LYS A 116 -21.46 -14.07 2.65
CA LYS A 116 -22.12 -15.32 2.26
C LYS A 116 -21.36 -16.59 2.69
N TYR A 117 -20.09 -16.50 3.06
CA TYR A 117 -19.26 -17.67 3.37
C TYR A 117 -18.55 -17.52 4.72
N SER A 118 -18.60 -18.57 5.55
CA SER A 118 -17.98 -18.56 6.89
C SER A 118 -16.46 -18.62 6.87
N TYR A 119 -15.84 -19.02 5.75
CA TYR A 119 -14.40 -19.22 5.62
C TYR A 119 -13.89 -18.68 4.27
N PRO A 120 -12.62 -18.22 4.22
CA PRO A 120 -12.02 -17.73 2.97
C PRO A 120 -11.90 -18.84 1.91
N LYS A 121 -11.60 -18.42 0.68
CA LYS A 121 -11.13 -19.35 -0.36
C LYS A 121 -9.72 -19.81 -0.01
N ILE A 122 -9.49 -21.12 -0.06
CA ILE A 122 -8.18 -21.74 0.16
C ILE A 122 -7.89 -22.65 -1.03
N LEU A 123 -6.80 -22.36 -1.72
CA LEU A 123 -6.35 -23.08 -2.90
C LEU A 123 -5.05 -23.82 -2.58
N ILE A 124 -4.85 -25.00 -3.18
CA ILE A 124 -3.55 -25.66 -3.18
C ILE A 124 -2.90 -25.32 -4.51
N VAL A 125 -1.84 -24.51 -4.46
CA VAL A 125 -1.14 -24.02 -5.65
C VAL A 125 0.14 -24.82 -5.87
N PRO A 126 0.36 -25.41 -7.07
CA PRO A 126 1.47 -26.32 -7.30
C PRO A 126 2.77 -25.57 -7.61
N TYR A 127 3.15 -24.58 -6.80
CA TYR A 127 4.48 -23.99 -6.88
C TYR A 127 5.54 -25.01 -6.44
N ASN A 128 6.65 -25.08 -7.16
CA ASN A 128 7.71 -26.05 -6.92
C ASN A 128 8.80 -25.47 -6.00
N PHE A 129 8.53 -25.59 -4.70
CA PHE A 129 9.46 -25.23 -3.64
C PHE A 129 10.19 -26.46 -3.09
N THR A 130 11.40 -26.29 -2.58
CA THR A 130 12.11 -27.36 -1.88
C THR A 130 11.42 -27.73 -0.56
N SER A 131 11.48 -29.00 -0.16
CA SER A 131 10.78 -29.54 1.03
C SER A 131 11.02 -28.75 2.32
N GLU A 132 12.19 -28.14 2.52
CA GLU A 132 12.49 -27.37 3.73
C GLU A 132 11.59 -26.14 3.93
N LEU A 133 11.04 -25.55 2.87
CA LEU A 133 10.13 -24.41 2.99
C LEU A 133 8.76 -24.79 3.55
N TYR A 134 8.39 -26.07 3.45
CA TYR A 134 7.16 -26.60 4.03
C TYR A 134 7.27 -26.84 5.54
N ASN A 135 8.42 -26.54 6.14
CA ASN A 135 8.50 -26.31 7.57
C ASN A 135 7.93 -24.91 7.89
N ASN A 136 6.62 -24.72 7.76
CA ASN A 136 5.88 -23.55 8.24
C ASN A 136 6.43 -22.19 7.76
N SER A 137 6.52 -22.00 6.45
CA SER A 137 6.80 -20.67 5.86
C SER A 137 5.50 -19.94 5.55
N LEU A 138 5.44 -18.64 5.84
CA LEU A 138 4.24 -17.83 5.67
C LEU A 138 4.59 -16.46 5.07
N PHE A 139 3.98 -16.17 3.93
CA PHE A 139 4.23 -14.95 3.15
C PHE A 139 2.97 -14.11 2.98
N GLU A 140 3.13 -12.79 3.05
CA GLU A 140 2.11 -11.84 2.61
C GLU A 140 2.21 -11.66 1.10
N CYS A 141 1.11 -11.85 0.38
CA CYS A 141 1.09 -11.79 -1.08
C CYS A 141 -0.02 -10.89 -1.62
N GLU A 142 0.16 -10.38 -2.83
CA GLU A 142 -0.90 -9.81 -3.66
C GLU A 142 -0.99 -10.59 -4.98
N LEU A 143 -2.16 -11.18 -5.25
CA LEU A 143 -2.48 -11.75 -6.56
C LEU A 143 -2.92 -10.63 -7.49
N ILE A 144 -2.19 -10.44 -8.58
CA ILE A 144 -2.40 -9.35 -9.53
C ILE A 144 -2.74 -9.94 -10.90
N ARG A 145 -3.78 -9.39 -11.53
CA ARG A 145 -4.03 -9.56 -12.97
C ARG A 145 -3.58 -8.30 -13.67
N ASN A 146 -2.62 -8.42 -14.57
CA ASN A 146 -2.07 -7.28 -15.29
C ASN A 146 -3.01 -6.82 -16.42
N LYS A 147 -2.69 -5.69 -17.05
CA LYS A 147 -3.42 -5.06 -18.16
C LYS A 147 -3.48 -5.97 -19.41
N TYR A 148 -2.60 -6.98 -19.50
CA TYR A 148 -2.55 -7.99 -20.56
C TYR A 148 -3.26 -9.29 -20.18
N ASN A 149 -4.09 -9.27 -19.13
CA ASN A 149 -4.84 -10.41 -18.59
C ASN A 149 -3.99 -11.56 -18.04
N LYS A 150 -2.68 -11.38 -17.86
CA LYS A 150 -1.80 -12.38 -17.25
C LYS A 150 -1.78 -12.25 -15.73
N TRP A 151 -1.65 -13.38 -15.07
CA TRP A 151 -1.59 -13.48 -13.62
C TRP A 151 -0.15 -13.34 -13.11
N LEU A 152 0.01 -12.82 -11.90
CA LEU A 152 1.26 -12.85 -11.16
C LEU A 152 0.97 -12.84 -9.66
N LEU A 153 1.80 -13.52 -8.89
CA LEU A 153 1.76 -13.51 -7.42
C LEU A 153 2.92 -12.66 -6.90
N SER A 154 2.61 -11.49 -6.38
CA SER A 154 3.61 -10.60 -5.76
C SER A 154 3.79 -10.98 -4.30
N ILE A 155 4.99 -11.40 -3.88
CA ILE A 155 5.36 -11.57 -2.47
C ILE A 155 5.80 -10.21 -1.92
N ASN A 156 5.16 -9.79 -0.83
CA ASN A 156 5.37 -8.48 -0.23
C ASN A 156 6.25 -8.55 1.01
N ASP A 157 6.02 -9.54 1.88
CA ASP A 157 6.70 -9.71 3.17
C ASP A 157 6.66 -11.20 3.56
N THR A 158 7.50 -11.58 4.52
CA THR A 158 7.51 -12.90 5.15
C THR A 158 7.31 -12.75 6.66
N TYR A 159 6.37 -13.53 7.22
CA TYR A 159 6.13 -13.58 8.66
C TYR A 159 6.94 -14.71 9.31
N TYR A 160 7.04 -15.84 8.61
CA TYR A 160 7.79 -17.02 9.00
C TYR A 160 8.52 -17.60 7.79
N LEU A 161 9.74 -18.07 8.01
CA LEU A 161 10.55 -18.72 6.99
C LEU A 161 11.21 -19.96 7.59
N LYS A 162 10.90 -21.15 7.06
CA LYS A 162 11.44 -22.45 7.52
C LYS A 162 11.32 -22.63 9.05
N GLY A 163 10.17 -22.24 9.60
CA GLY A 163 9.82 -22.41 11.02
C GLY A 163 10.35 -21.30 11.93
N LYS A 164 11.13 -20.36 11.39
CA LYS A 164 11.67 -19.23 12.15
C LYS A 164 10.76 -18.02 12.01
N SER A 165 10.44 -17.40 13.15
CA SER A 165 9.68 -16.14 13.18
C SER A 165 10.54 -14.99 12.68
N MET A 166 10.00 -14.21 11.74
CA MET A 166 10.69 -13.04 11.16
C MET A 166 10.40 -11.75 11.94
N LYS A 167 9.62 -11.79 13.03
CA LYS A 167 9.09 -10.62 13.76
C LYS A 167 10.16 -9.60 14.19
N LYS A 168 11.38 -10.06 14.49
CA LYS A 168 12.50 -9.22 14.96
C LYS A 168 13.51 -8.88 13.86
N ILE A 169 13.27 -9.34 12.64
CA ILE A 169 14.15 -9.14 11.48
C ILE A 169 13.71 -7.87 10.75
N SER A 170 14.66 -7.03 10.32
CA SER A 170 14.36 -5.79 9.60
C SER A 170 13.63 -6.09 8.29
N ILE A 171 12.84 -5.14 7.78
CA ILE A 171 12.14 -5.34 6.51
C ILE A 171 13.11 -5.60 5.35
N ILE A 172 14.26 -4.94 5.33
CA ILE A 172 15.29 -5.10 4.30
C ILE A 172 15.79 -6.54 4.31
N ASP A 173 16.17 -7.05 5.49
CA ASP A 173 16.65 -8.42 5.62
C ASP A 173 15.56 -9.43 5.26
N ARG A 174 14.29 -9.17 5.60
CA ARG A 174 13.18 -10.04 5.18
C ARG A 174 13.05 -10.11 3.66
N ILE A 175 13.19 -8.99 2.97
CA ILE A 175 13.14 -8.94 1.50
C ILE A 175 14.33 -9.70 0.91
N ASN A 176 15.54 -9.50 1.44
CA ASN A 176 16.74 -10.24 1.03
C ASN A 176 16.55 -11.76 1.21
N ASN A 177 16.02 -12.18 2.37
CA ASN A 177 15.69 -13.58 2.63
C ASN A 177 14.66 -14.14 1.63
N ILE A 178 13.70 -13.33 1.16
CA ILE A 178 12.74 -13.75 0.13
C ILE A 178 13.46 -13.93 -1.22
N HIS A 179 14.36 -13.02 -1.60
CA HIS A 179 15.15 -13.16 -2.82
C HIS A 179 16.01 -14.42 -2.78
N GLU A 180 16.81 -14.58 -1.72
CA GLU A 180 17.65 -15.77 -1.51
C GLU A 180 16.83 -17.07 -1.54
N MET A 181 15.65 -17.06 -0.92
CA MET A 181 14.74 -18.20 -0.93
C MET A 181 14.22 -18.51 -2.34
N LEU A 182 13.85 -17.52 -3.14
CA LEU A 182 13.39 -17.78 -4.51
C LEU A 182 14.54 -18.27 -5.40
N ASP A 183 15.76 -17.78 -5.19
CA ASP A 183 16.92 -18.20 -5.98
C ASP A 183 17.39 -19.63 -5.63
N SER A 184 17.37 -19.99 -4.34
CA SER A 184 17.89 -21.28 -3.86
C SER A 184 16.83 -22.37 -3.71
N ASN A 185 15.57 -22.00 -3.47
CA ASN A 185 14.53 -22.93 -3.03
C ASN A 185 13.29 -22.97 -3.91
N PHE A 186 13.28 -22.26 -5.04
CA PHE A 186 12.17 -22.28 -5.98
C PHE A 186 12.66 -22.67 -7.38
N LYS A 187 11.90 -23.54 -8.04
CA LYS A 187 12.14 -23.92 -9.43
C LYS A 187 10.89 -23.67 -10.26
N GLU A 188 11.05 -23.07 -11.42
CA GLU A 188 9.94 -22.81 -12.32
C GLU A 188 9.29 -24.12 -12.83
N ASN A 189 7.97 -24.13 -12.96
CA ASN A 189 7.16 -25.17 -13.57
C ASN A 189 6.01 -24.58 -14.40
N GLU A 190 5.18 -25.43 -15.02
CA GLU A 190 4.08 -24.98 -15.88
C GLU A 190 3.08 -24.05 -15.15
N TYR A 191 2.80 -24.31 -13.88
CA TYR A 191 1.92 -23.44 -13.11
C TYR A 191 2.55 -22.07 -12.85
N SER A 192 3.82 -22.02 -12.45
CA SER A 192 4.50 -20.74 -12.22
C SER A 192 4.78 -19.96 -13.51
N LYS A 193 4.76 -20.59 -14.68
CA LYS A 193 4.74 -19.88 -15.96
C LYS A 193 3.43 -19.11 -16.16
N SER A 194 2.30 -19.71 -15.77
CA SER A 194 0.97 -19.08 -15.85
C SER A 194 0.76 -18.01 -14.78
N CYS A 195 1.29 -18.24 -13.58
CA CYS A 195 1.26 -17.30 -12.45
C CYS A 195 2.67 -17.15 -11.85
N PRO A 196 3.55 -16.34 -12.46
CA PRO A 196 4.90 -16.12 -11.94
C PRO A 196 4.88 -15.45 -10.57
N ILE A 197 5.80 -15.89 -9.72
CA ILE A 197 6.10 -15.24 -8.45
C ILE A 197 7.04 -14.07 -8.72
N ARG A 198 6.76 -12.92 -8.10
CA ARG A 198 7.68 -11.77 -8.08
C ARG A 198 7.83 -11.21 -6.68
N VAL A 199 9.01 -10.76 -6.34
CA VAL A 199 9.21 -9.95 -5.13
C VAL A 199 8.73 -8.53 -5.42
N LYS A 200 8.00 -7.95 -4.48
CA LYS A 200 7.51 -6.59 -4.61
C LYS A 200 8.66 -5.59 -4.56
N ASN A 201 8.65 -4.60 -5.44
CA ASN A 201 9.68 -3.56 -5.44
C ASN A 201 9.48 -2.60 -4.26
N TYR A 202 10.57 -2.37 -3.55
CA TYR A 202 10.70 -1.40 -2.47
C TYR A 202 11.59 -0.24 -2.90
N PHE A 203 11.31 0.93 -2.37
CA PHE A 203 11.94 2.19 -2.75
C PHE A 203 12.25 3.02 -1.51
N ASP A 204 13.28 3.84 -1.63
CA ASP A 204 13.65 4.79 -0.59
C ASP A 204 12.69 5.97 -0.57
N TYR A 205 12.40 6.51 0.61
CA TYR A 205 11.41 7.58 0.78
C TYR A 205 11.63 8.81 -0.13
N ASN A 206 12.90 9.18 -0.36
CA ASN A 206 13.27 10.29 -1.23
C ASN A 206 12.89 10.07 -2.71
N GLN A 207 12.61 8.83 -3.13
CA GLN A 207 12.24 8.48 -4.50
C GLN A 207 10.74 8.59 -4.77
N ILE A 208 9.91 8.94 -3.77
CA ILE A 208 8.44 8.95 -3.92
C ILE A 208 7.97 9.78 -5.11
N SER A 209 8.49 11.00 -5.28
CA SER A 209 8.08 11.88 -6.38
C SER A 209 8.38 11.24 -7.73
N ASN A 210 9.62 10.78 -7.94
CA ASN A 210 10.06 10.16 -9.20
C ASN A 210 9.28 8.88 -9.49
N ILE A 211 9.06 8.02 -8.49
CA ILE A 211 8.30 6.78 -8.66
C ILE A 211 6.84 7.08 -9.03
N LYS A 212 6.26 8.12 -8.44
CA LYS A 212 4.88 8.52 -8.73
C LYS A 212 4.72 9.06 -10.15
N GLU A 213 5.69 9.86 -10.62
CA GLU A 213 5.61 10.55 -11.92
C GLU A 213 6.08 9.68 -13.08
N GLU A 214 7.10 8.84 -12.89
CA GLU A 214 7.76 8.14 -14.00
C GLU A 214 7.60 6.63 -13.97
N TYR A 215 7.37 6.02 -12.80
CA TYR A 215 7.38 4.56 -12.66
C TYR A 215 5.97 3.96 -12.65
N ILE A 216 5.01 4.59 -11.96
CA ILE A 216 3.63 4.07 -11.86
C ILE A 216 3.00 3.84 -13.24
N ASP A 217 3.16 4.78 -14.17
CA ASP A 217 2.53 4.70 -15.50
C ASP A 217 3.13 3.58 -16.37
N LYS A 218 4.39 3.20 -16.11
CA LYS A 218 5.09 2.10 -16.78
C LYS A 218 4.67 0.72 -16.27
N LEU A 219 3.97 0.64 -15.14
CA LEU A 219 3.54 -0.64 -14.59
C LEU A 219 2.47 -1.30 -15.48
N SER A 220 2.63 -2.61 -15.66
CA SER A 220 1.64 -3.44 -16.35
C SER A 220 0.37 -3.67 -15.53
N TYR A 221 0.27 -3.14 -14.31
CA TYR A 221 -0.89 -3.28 -13.44
C TYR A 221 -1.24 -1.96 -12.77
N ASN A 222 -2.49 -1.84 -12.31
CA ASN A 222 -2.98 -0.64 -11.66
C ASN A 222 -2.53 -0.58 -10.19
N THR A 223 -2.18 0.61 -9.72
CA THR A 223 -1.85 0.90 -8.32
C THR A 223 -2.91 1.80 -7.68
N ARG A 224 -3.17 1.61 -6.39
CA ARG A 224 -4.21 2.34 -5.63
C ARG A 224 -3.68 3.16 -4.47
N GLY A 225 -2.37 3.16 -4.25
CA GLY A 225 -1.78 3.83 -3.11
C GLY A 225 -0.33 3.44 -2.88
N ILE A 226 0.16 3.76 -1.69
CA ILE A 226 1.51 3.52 -1.21
C ILE A 226 1.42 2.87 0.17
N TYR A 227 2.22 1.84 0.39
CA TYR A 227 2.53 1.32 1.71
C TYR A 227 3.83 1.96 2.19
N PHE A 228 3.79 2.62 3.35
CA PHE A 228 4.98 3.00 4.11
C PHE A 228 5.29 1.90 5.11
N ILE A 229 6.51 1.38 5.03
CA ILE A 229 6.92 0.19 5.75
C ILE A 229 8.12 0.58 6.63
N PRO A 230 7.95 0.56 7.96
CA PRO A 230 9.00 0.94 8.89
C PRO A 230 10.16 -0.04 8.80
N MET A 231 11.39 0.44 9.02
CA MET A 231 12.58 -0.41 9.01
C MET A 231 12.48 -1.55 10.03
N ARG A 232 11.91 -1.25 11.20
CA ARG A 232 11.60 -2.24 12.22
C ARG A 232 10.17 -2.76 12.05
N THR A 233 10.04 -4.07 11.97
CA THR A 233 8.77 -4.75 11.64
C THR A 233 7.82 -4.95 12.82
N ASP A 234 8.19 -4.48 14.01
CA ASP A 234 7.29 -4.42 15.17
C ASP A 234 6.32 -3.23 15.10
N TYR A 235 6.64 -2.21 14.30
CA TYR A 235 5.73 -1.10 14.01
C TYR A 235 4.75 -1.46 12.89
N SER A 236 3.57 -0.85 12.93
CA SER A 236 2.53 -1.08 11.93
C SER A 236 2.86 -0.40 10.60
N ASN A 237 2.74 -1.12 9.49
CA ASN A 237 2.75 -0.53 8.16
C ASN A 237 1.60 0.46 8.00
N MET A 238 1.81 1.46 7.16
CA MET A 238 0.83 2.51 6.89
C MET A 238 0.45 2.53 5.41
N LEU A 239 -0.84 2.65 5.13
CA LEU A 239 -1.39 2.66 3.78
C LEU A 239 -1.96 4.04 3.46
N TYR A 240 -1.31 4.74 2.55
CA TYR A 240 -1.88 5.92 1.91
C TYR A 240 -2.58 5.49 0.61
N LEU A 241 -3.90 5.65 0.54
CA LEU A 241 -4.64 5.40 -0.71
C LEU A 241 -4.59 6.64 -1.57
N PHE A 242 -4.31 6.47 -2.86
CA PHE A 242 -4.45 7.56 -3.80
C PHE A 242 -5.91 8.01 -3.81
N PRO A 243 -6.17 9.32 -3.83
CA PRO A 243 -7.53 9.83 -3.97
C PRO A 243 -8.12 9.18 -5.22
N LYS A 244 -9.26 8.50 -5.07
CA LYS A 244 -9.99 7.99 -6.22
C LYS A 244 -10.35 9.21 -7.05
N ASN A 245 -9.89 9.26 -8.29
CA ASN A 245 -10.55 10.07 -9.30
C ASN A 245 -11.96 9.49 -9.43
N ASN A 246 -12.92 9.99 -8.64
CA ASN A 246 -14.33 9.81 -8.93
C ASN A 246 -14.49 10.28 -10.36
N LYS A 247 -14.78 9.36 -11.29
CA LYS A 247 -15.38 9.69 -12.58
C LYS A 247 -16.87 9.96 -12.36
N ASN A 248 -17.28 10.85 -11.46
CA ASN A 248 -17.62 12.16 -11.97
C ASN A 248 -16.50 12.74 -12.80
N ILE A 249 -16.77 12.92 -14.08
CA ILE A 249 -16.20 14.06 -14.77
C ILE A 249 -16.70 15.29 -13.97
N GLN A 250 -16.06 15.61 -12.83
CA GLN A 250 -15.45 16.92 -12.81
C GLN A 250 -14.57 16.83 -14.04
N LYS A 251 -15.05 17.46 -15.13
CA LYS A 251 -14.17 18.03 -16.11
C LYS A 251 -12.97 18.49 -15.29
N LEU A 252 -11.74 18.16 -15.68
CA LEU A 252 -10.64 19.06 -15.31
C LEU A 252 -11.27 20.45 -15.32
N PRO A 253 -11.40 21.16 -14.17
CA PRO A 253 -11.99 22.48 -14.19
C PRO A 253 -11.20 23.16 -15.30
N PRO A 254 -11.91 23.62 -16.36
CA PRO A 254 -11.31 23.90 -17.67
C PRO A 254 -10.03 24.63 -17.39
N VAL A 255 -8.87 23.99 -17.66
CA VAL A 255 -7.52 24.36 -17.19
C VAL A 255 -7.62 25.55 -16.23
N LYS A 256 -7.82 25.34 -14.91
CA LYS A 256 -8.07 26.44 -13.95
C LYS A 256 -7.22 27.62 -14.39
N LYS A 257 -7.88 28.65 -14.96
CA LYS A 257 -7.18 29.72 -15.67
C LYS A 257 -6.14 30.23 -14.68
N LYS A 258 -4.86 30.17 -15.04
CA LYS A 258 -3.81 30.66 -14.17
C LYS A 258 -4.16 32.11 -13.86
N ILE A 259 -4.31 32.43 -12.59
CA ILE A 259 -4.58 33.81 -12.19
C ILE A 259 -3.22 34.44 -11.93
N ILE A 260 -2.83 35.28 -12.87
CA ILE A 260 -1.56 36.00 -12.84
C ILE A 260 -1.83 37.36 -12.22
N PHE A 261 -1.19 37.62 -11.09
CA PHE A 261 -1.25 38.90 -10.42
C PHE A 261 0.00 39.70 -10.72
N ARG A 262 -0.13 41.02 -10.83
CA ARG A 262 1.00 41.91 -10.55
C ARG A 262 1.21 41.95 -9.05
N ILE A 263 2.45 41.71 -8.62
CA ILE A 263 2.84 41.76 -7.22
C ILE A 263 3.73 42.98 -6.97
N MET A 264 3.45 43.72 -5.89
CA MET A 264 4.22 44.91 -5.52
C MET A 264 4.69 44.81 -4.07
N LYS A 265 5.93 45.23 -3.81
CA LYS A 265 6.47 45.39 -2.46
C LYS A 265 5.78 46.56 -1.75
N THR A 266 5.51 46.39 -0.47
CA THR A 266 5.13 47.52 0.41
C THR A 266 6.34 48.00 1.21
N MET A 267 6.17 49.09 1.97
CA MET A 267 7.18 49.55 2.94
C MET A 267 7.39 48.56 4.10
N LYS A 268 6.45 47.62 4.32
CA LYS A 268 6.59 46.57 5.34
C LYS A 268 7.32 45.36 4.74
N PRO A 269 8.43 44.90 5.35
CA PRO A 269 9.11 43.69 4.92
C PRO A 269 8.15 42.51 4.86
N ASP A 270 8.32 41.66 3.84
CA ASP A 270 7.54 40.44 3.61
C ASP A 270 6.02 40.63 3.40
N VAL A 271 5.58 41.88 3.24
CA VAL A 271 4.19 42.23 2.92
C VAL A 271 4.12 42.69 1.47
N TYR A 272 3.39 41.93 0.66
CA TYR A 272 3.24 42.17 -0.78
C TYR A 272 1.78 42.36 -1.17
N GLU A 273 1.52 43.30 -2.07
CA GLU A 273 0.18 43.61 -2.58
C GLU A 273 -0.02 42.97 -3.96
N LEU A 274 -1.22 42.44 -4.17
CA LEU A 274 -1.60 41.72 -5.38
C LEU A 274 -2.65 42.53 -6.16
N TYR A 275 -2.40 42.72 -7.45
CA TYR A 275 -3.24 43.50 -8.35
C TYR A 275 -3.68 42.68 -9.57
N LEU A 276 -4.90 42.95 -10.03
CA LEU A 276 -5.49 42.41 -11.25
C LEU A 276 -5.90 43.56 -12.17
N LYS A 277 -6.15 43.24 -13.44
CA LYS A 277 -6.57 44.21 -14.44
C LYS A 277 -8.11 44.37 -14.44
N ASP A 278 -8.59 45.60 -14.45
CA ASP A 278 -9.99 45.95 -14.72
C ASP A 278 -9.98 46.96 -15.87
N ASP A 279 -10.35 46.49 -17.06
CA ASP A 279 -10.11 47.18 -18.34
C ASP A 279 -8.66 47.67 -18.50
N GLU A 280 -8.38 48.98 -18.42
CA GLU A 280 -7.02 49.52 -18.52
C GLU A 280 -6.36 49.79 -17.14
N ASN A 281 -7.11 49.63 -16.05
CA ASN A 281 -6.66 49.97 -14.71
C ASN A 281 -6.20 48.72 -13.92
N LEU A 282 -5.35 48.94 -12.92
CA LEU A 282 -4.95 47.91 -11.96
C LEU A 282 -5.71 48.09 -10.64
N ILE A 283 -6.44 47.05 -10.23
CA ILE A 283 -7.19 47.02 -8.98
C ILE A 283 -6.50 46.12 -7.96
N LYS A 284 -6.27 46.68 -6.77
CA LYS A 284 -5.72 45.93 -5.63
C LYS A 284 -6.73 44.90 -5.15
N LYS A 285 -6.32 43.62 -5.15
CA LYS A 285 -7.16 42.53 -4.66
C LYS A 285 -6.90 42.17 -3.20
N GLY A 286 -5.70 42.41 -2.70
CA GLY A 286 -5.36 42.17 -1.31
C GLY A 286 -3.87 41.99 -1.08
N VAL A 287 -3.54 41.50 0.12
CA VAL A 287 -2.17 41.18 0.51
C VAL A 287 -1.91 39.69 0.26
N ALA A 288 -0.75 39.38 -0.32
CA ALA A 288 -0.29 38.02 -0.53
C ALA A 288 -0.14 37.27 0.80
N LEU A 289 -0.56 36.01 0.81
CA LEU A 289 -0.39 35.11 1.94
C LEU A 289 0.97 34.42 1.84
N VAL A 290 1.91 34.89 2.67
CA VAL A 290 3.27 34.32 2.80
C VAL A 290 3.33 33.59 4.14
N GLN A 291 3.47 32.26 4.12
CA GLN A 291 3.37 31.43 5.34
C GLN A 291 4.65 30.69 5.73
N ASN A 292 5.64 30.67 4.84
CA ASN A 292 6.88 29.95 5.09
C ASN A 292 8.09 30.75 4.60
N ILE A 293 9.24 30.45 5.20
CA ILE A 293 10.53 31.13 4.96
C ILE A 293 10.97 30.96 3.50
N GLU A 294 10.73 29.79 2.91
CA GLU A 294 11.08 29.50 1.52
C GLU A 294 10.38 30.47 0.55
N LEU A 295 9.07 30.65 0.70
CA LEU A 295 8.28 31.58 -0.11
C LEU A 295 8.68 33.03 0.15
N SER A 296 8.97 33.39 1.39
CA SER A 296 9.47 34.73 1.74
C SER A 296 10.78 35.05 1.01
N HIS A 297 11.76 34.15 1.06
CA HIS A 297 13.05 34.30 0.36
C HIS A 297 12.86 34.30 -1.17
N LYS A 298 11.97 33.45 -1.68
CA LYS A 298 11.66 33.38 -3.11
C LYS A 298 11.06 34.70 -3.61
N LEU A 299 10.12 35.28 -2.87
CA LEU A 299 9.53 36.58 -3.19
C LEU A 299 10.56 37.69 -3.07
N PHE A 300 11.43 37.66 -2.06
CA PHE A 300 12.52 38.62 -1.93
C PHE A 300 13.39 38.64 -3.20
N GLY A 301 13.80 37.46 -3.67
CA GLY A 301 14.61 37.27 -4.88
C GLY A 301 13.93 37.77 -6.18
N TYR A 302 12.60 37.77 -6.27
CA TYR A 302 11.89 38.26 -7.47
C TYR A 302 12.07 39.75 -7.73
N PHE A 303 12.46 40.49 -6.70
CA PHE A 303 12.65 41.94 -6.73
C PHE A 303 14.11 42.32 -6.42
N GLU A 304 15.05 41.38 -6.43
CA GLU A 304 16.47 41.72 -6.42
C GLU A 304 16.80 42.47 -7.71
N ASN A 305 17.51 43.60 -7.59
CA ASN A 305 17.88 44.48 -8.71
C ASN A 305 16.70 45.04 -9.51
N LYS A 306 15.51 45.15 -8.87
CA LYS A 306 14.34 45.78 -9.47
C LYS A 306 13.91 47.00 -8.67
N GLU A 307 13.58 48.07 -9.39
CA GLU A 307 12.96 49.27 -8.83
C GLU A 307 11.46 49.06 -8.59
N GLN A 308 10.83 49.95 -7.84
CA GLN A 308 9.41 49.85 -7.48
C GLN A 308 8.47 49.93 -8.70
N ILE A 309 8.93 50.58 -9.78
CA ILE A 309 8.17 50.71 -11.03
C ILE A 309 8.19 49.41 -11.85
N ASP A 310 9.17 48.54 -11.62
CA ASP A 310 9.35 47.33 -12.41
C ASP A 310 8.18 46.37 -12.19
N GLU A 311 7.66 45.87 -13.31
CA GLU A 311 6.59 44.90 -13.27
C GLU A 311 7.12 43.53 -12.86
N VAL A 312 6.52 42.98 -11.80
CA VAL A 312 6.73 41.60 -11.35
C VAL A 312 5.37 40.91 -11.35
N LYS A 313 5.30 39.78 -12.04
CA LYS A 313 4.08 39.00 -12.18
C LYS A 313 4.25 37.62 -11.57
N VAL A 314 3.22 37.16 -10.89
CA VAL A 314 3.23 35.87 -10.20
C VAL A 314 1.95 35.12 -10.46
N GLU A 315 2.09 33.82 -10.67
CA GLU A 315 0.96 32.91 -10.62
C GLU A 315 0.55 32.73 -9.15
N CYS A 316 -0.73 32.91 -8.85
CA CYS A 316 -1.25 32.74 -7.51
C CYS A 316 -2.33 31.65 -7.44
N ARG A 317 -2.39 30.98 -6.30
CA ARG A 317 -3.50 30.09 -5.92
C ARG A 317 -4.28 30.67 -4.75
N TYR A 318 -5.59 30.51 -4.75
CA TYR A 318 -6.43 30.95 -3.62
C TYR A 318 -6.42 29.91 -2.50
N ASP A 319 -6.23 30.37 -1.27
CA ASP A 319 -6.36 29.57 -0.06
C ASP A 319 -7.73 29.83 0.59
N GLN A 320 -8.59 28.81 0.60
CA GLN A 320 -9.94 28.92 1.14
C GLN A 320 -9.98 29.08 2.66
N LYS A 321 -8.98 28.55 3.38
CA LYS A 321 -8.93 28.60 4.85
C LYS A 321 -8.63 30.01 5.34
N PHE A 322 -7.70 30.68 4.68
CA PHE A 322 -7.28 32.05 5.03
C PHE A 322 -7.98 33.12 4.20
N GLN A 323 -8.76 32.74 3.18
CA GLN A 323 -9.44 33.63 2.24
C GLN A 323 -8.48 34.63 1.59
N LYS A 324 -7.29 34.16 1.20
CA LYS A 324 -6.20 34.96 0.64
C LYS A 324 -5.49 34.25 -0.51
N TRP A 325 -4.79 35.00 -1.33
CA TRP A 325 -4.01 34.49 -2.47
C TRP A 325 -2.57 34.21 -2.07
N ILE A 326 -2.04 33.04 -2.47
CA ILE A 326 -0.67 32.59 -2.23
C ILE A 326 0.09 32.61 -3.55
N PRO A 327 1.21 33.35 -3.67
CA PRO A 327 2.10 33.28 -4.82
C PRO A 327 2.76 31.89 -4.95
N VAL A 328 2.86 31.38 -6.16
CA VAL A 328 3.39 30.04 -6.46
C VAL A 328 4.72 30.13 -7.21
N SER A 329 4.73 30.89 -8.30
CA SER A 329 5.86 31.04 -9.22
C SER A 329 5.83 32.41 -9.88
N LYS A 330 6.99 32.88 -10.35
CA LYS A 330 7.08 34.02 -11.27
C LYS A 330 6.48 33.61 -12.61
N SER A 331 5.81 34.53 -13.27
CA SER A 331 5.20 34.32 -14.59
C SER A 331 5.58 35.47 -15.53
N ASP A 332 5.63 35.18 -16.82
CA ASP A 332 5.76 36.19 -17.88
C ASP A 332 4.44 36.40 -18.63
N GLU A 333 3.40 35.62 -18.30
CA GLU A 333 2.05 35.74 -18.85
C GLU A 333 1.40 37.10 -18.50
N GLU A 334 0.35 37.49 -19.23
CA GLU A 334 -0.37 38.74 -18.94
C GLU A 334 -1.11 38.71 -17.60
N ILE A 335 -1.25 39.88 -16.96
CA ILE A 335 -1.99 40.02 -15.71
C ILE A 335 -3.46 39.70 -15.98
N SER A 336 -4.03 38.81 -15.18
CA SER A 336 -5.42 38.37 -15.35
C SER A 336 -6.41 39.49 -15.04
N SER A 337 -7.57 39.42 -15.68
CA SER A 337 -8.67 40.34 -15.42
C SER A 337 -9.35 40.02 -14.09
N ILE A 338 -9.96 41.01 -13.43
CA ILE A 338 -10.81 40.78 -12.25
C ILE A 338 -11.98 39.83 -12.56
N TYR A 339 -12.43 39.78 -13.82
CA TYR A 339 -13.50 38.90 -14.28
C TYR A 339 -13.03 37.45 -14.47
N ASP A 340 -11.72 37.20 -14.42
CA ASP A 340 -11.15 35.84 -14.47
C ASP A 340 -11.18 35.13 -13.11
N LEU A 341 -11.51 35.83 -12.03
CA LEU A 341 -11.63 35.23 -10.72
C LEU A 341 -12.82 34.26 -10.67
N PRO A 342 -12.64 33.05 -10.13
CA PRO A 342 -13.77 32.16 -9.91
C PRO A 342 -14.76 32.81 -8.94
N GLN A 343 -16.04 32.85 -9.34
CA GLN A 343 -17.15 33.36 -8.53
C GLN A 343 -17.39 32.53 -7.27
#